data_AF-A0A813JPS6-F1
#
_entry.id   AF-A0A813JPS6-F1
#
_cell.length_a   1.000
_cell.length_b   1.000
_cell.length_c   1.000
_cell.angle_alpha   90.00
_cell.angle_beta   90.00
_cell.angle_gamma   90.00
#
_symmetry.space_group_name_H-M   'P 1'
#
loop_
_entity.id
_entity.type
_entity.pdbx_description
1 polymer ?
#
loop_
_entity_poly.entity_id
_entity_poly.type
_entity_poly.pdbx_seq_one_letter_code
_entity_poly.pdbx_strand_id
1 'polypeptide(L)'
;MIAQSFSSSFPKHSCKDPAMNKPWIFTSVRRSLAAWPFLLMLCKSESALNLFMWNPHWQCFVWNQNDCKGEVEKALGTFFPAFDIDFAALVELADGNYTTPDGWSSNQGHCGHDLVHLVFNTNKWRIATSPGSYIAGCMVPNDRPFIVQVFESTSGGEPVIVAGAHFPHPDSSTLHSEDSLQYKATANTGPLRDAITYIKDLSGVNKVIVIADTNAWTWVPTSTIMEMLQIPSGTWVSTSLERSC
;
A
#
# COMPACT_ATOMS: atom_id res chain seq x y z
N MET A 1 -8.32 -10.86 5.65
CA MET A 1 -6.89 -10.79 6.03
C MET A 1 -6.60 -9.36 6.45
N ILE A 2 -6.01 -9.13 7.63
CA ILE A 2 -5.88 -7.81 8.25
C ILE A 2 -4.75 -7.01 7.58
N ALA A 3 -5.05 -5.80 7.10
CA ALA A 3 -4.07 -4.85 6.61
C ALA A 3 -4.04 -3.64 7.55
N GLN A 4 -2.89 -3.36 8.16
CA GLN A 4 -2.62 -2.14 8.90
C GLN A 4 -1.53 -1.36 8.16
N SER A 5 -1.84 -0.13 7.77
CA SER A 5 -0.91 0.84 7.22
C SER A 5 -0.47 1.73 8.36
N PHE A 6 0.83 1.87 8.56
CA PHE A 6 1.40 2.85 9.46
C PHE A 6 1.78 4.09 8.66
N SER A 7 1.01 5.17 8.83
CA SER A 7 1.51 6.51 8.47
C SER A 7 2.39 6.99 9.64
N SER A 8 3.71 6.95 9.45
CA SER A 8 4.62 7.61 10.38
C SER A 8 4.58 9.11 10.11
N SER A 9 3.79 9.83 10.92
CA SER A 9 3.84 11.28 10.98
C SER A 9 5.18 11.71 11.59
N PHE A 10 6.04 12.36 10.80
CA PHE A 10 7.23 13.01 11.34
C PHE A 10 6.89 14.42 11.85
N PRO A 11 7.30 14.78 13.08
CA PRO A 11 7.01 16.08 13.64
C PRO A 11 8.04 17.12 13.19
N LYS A 12 7.63 18.12 12.42
CA LYS A 12 8.23 19.46 12.51
C LYS A 12 7.14 20.54 12.53
N HIS A 13 6.96 21.07 13.74
CA HIS A 13 6.17 22.24 14.16
C HIS A 13 4.69 22.05 14.55
N SER A 14 4.50 21.94 15.87
CA SER A 14 3.39 22.48 16.69
C SER A 14 2.00 21.85 16.55
N CYS A 15 1.82 20.68 17.16
CA CYS A 15 0.54 20.30 17.79
C CYS A 15 0.81 19.96 19.27
N LYS A 16 0.24 20.78 20.16
CA LYS A 16 0.18 20.51 21.61
C LYS A 16 -0.97 19.55 21.87
N ASP A 17 -0.68 18.34 22.36
CA ASP A 17 -1.35 17.83 23.56
C ASP A 17 -0.63 16.60 24.15
N PRO A 18 -0.58 16.45 25.48
CA PRO A 18 0.09 15.35 26.15
C PRO A 18 -0.90 14.27 26.63
N ALA A 19 -0.48 13.01 26.51
CA ALA A 19 -0.70 11.90 27.46
C ALA A 19 -1.03 10.59 26.75
N MET A 20 -0.22 9.55 27.01
CA MET A 20 -0.70 8.28 27.58
C MET A 20 0.50 7.38 27.91
N ASN A 21 0.81 7.30 29.22
CA ASN A 21 1.59 6.23 29.83
C ASN A 21 0.61 5.21 30.42
N LYS A 22 0.73 3.92 30.09
CA LYS A 22 0.59 2.76 31.01
C LYS A 22 0.77 1.41 30.28
N PRO A 23 1.49 0.44 30.87
CA PRO A 23 1.64 -0.92 30.33
C PRO A 23 0.54 -1.87 30.85
N TRP A 24 0.15 -2.84 30.02
CA TRP A 24 -0.71 -3.96 30.42
C TRP A 24 0.15 -5.19 30.78
N ILE A 25 -0.12 -5.78 31.95
CA ILE A 25 0.46 -7.03 32.44
C ILE A 25 -0.55 -8.15 32.14
N PHE A 26 -0.13 -9.23 31.48
CA PHE A 26 -0.93 -10.47 31.40
C PHE A 26 -0.29 -11.57 32.25
N THR A 27 -1.04 -12.05 33.24
CA THR A 27 -0.73 -13.24 34.04
C THR A 27 -1.21 -14.52 33.33
N SER A 28 -0.30 -15.48 33.16
CA SER A 28 -0.59 -16.83 32.64
C SER A 28 -1.08 -17.75 33.75
N VAL A 29 -2.24 -18.41 33.53
CA VAL A 29 -2.74 -19.51 34.38
C VAL A 29 -2.44 -20.83 33.68
N ARG A 30 -1.63 -21.68 34.30
CA ARG A 30 -1.38 -23.06 33.86
C ARG A 30 -2.45 -24.01 34.40
N ARG A 31 -3.07 -24.81 33.53
CA ARG A 31 -3.70 -26.09 33.89
C ARG A 31 -3.21 -27.19 32.95
N SER A 32 -2.52 -28.17 33.54
CA SER A 32 -2.34 -29.56 33.09
C SER A 32 -3.69 -30.31 33.18
N LEU A 33 -4.05 -31.39 32.47
CA LEU A 33 -3.47 -32.31 31.49
C LEU A 33 -4.68 -33.09 30.91
N ALA A 34 -4.70 -33.44 29.62
CA ALA A 34 -5.34 -34.67 29.11
C ALA A 34 -4.82 -34.92 27.68
N ALA A 35 -4.00 -35.95 27.52
CA ALA A 35 -3.43 -36.35 26.24
C ALA A 35 -4.52 -37.04 25.38
N TRP A 36 -4.97 -36.34 24.35
CA TRP A 36 -5.66 -36.94 23.20
C TRP A 36 -4.65 -37.03 22.05
N PRO A 37 -4.67 -38.07 21.21
CA PRO A 37 -3.93 -38.07 19.96
C PRO A 37 -4.69 -37.18 18.97
N PHE A 38 -4.78 -35.88 19.27
CA PHE A 38 -5.13 -34.91 18.26
C PHE A 38 -3.97 -34.89 17.28
N LEU A 39 -4.26 -35.36 16.07
CA LEU A 39 -3.58 -34.94 14.86
C LEU A 39 -3.43 -33.43 14.97
N LEU A 40 -2.24 -32.96 15.36
CA LEU A 40 -1.88 -31.55 15.43
C LEU A 40 -1.85 -31.07 13.98
N MET A 41 -3.04 -30.77 13.47
CA MET A 41 -3.20 -29.96 12.29
C MET A 41 -2.64 -28.60 12.67
N LEU A 42 -1.35 -28.42 12.38
CA LEU A 42 -0.69 -27.13 12.46
C LEU A 42 -1.45 -26.22 11.50
N CYS A 43 -2.44 -25.49 12.02
CA CYS A 43 -2.95 -24.31 11.35
C CYS A 43 -1.75 -23.38 11.20
N LYS A 44 -1.14 -23.41 10.01
CA LYS A 44 -0.11 -22.45 9.63
C LYS A 44 -0.80 -21.10 9.66
N SER A 45 -0.54 -20.33 10.72
CA SER A 45 -1.02 -18.95 10.82
C SER A 45 -0.52 -18.25 9.57
N GLU A 46 -1.45 -17.82 8.72
CA GLU A 46 -1.11 -16.93 7.61
C GLU A 46 -0.50 -15.68 8.25
N SER A 47 0.75 -15.37 7.92
CA SER A 47 1.44 -14.23 8.50
C SER A 47 0.68 -12.96 8.13
N ALA A 48 0.53 -12.04 9.08
CA ALA A 48 0.06 -10.70 8.75
C ALA A 48 1.02 -10.05 7.75
N LEU A 49 0.46 -9.27 6.82
CA LEU A 49 1.23 -8.50 5.85
C LEU A 49 1.48 -7.09 6.39
N ASN A 50 2.71 -6.62 6.28
CA ASN A 50 3.08 -5.25 6.59
C ASN A 50 3.12 -4.44 5.29
N LEU A 51 2.20 -3.49 5.17
CA LEU A 51 2.04 -2.66 3.97
C LEU A 51 2.43 -1.22 4.27
N PHE A 52 3.06 -0.55 3.31
CA PHE A 52 3.51 0.84 3.46
C PHE A 52 3.11 1.69 2.26
N MET A 53 2.62 2.90 2.51
CA MET A 53 2.33 3.88 1.47
C MET A 53 2.97 5.19 1.87
N TRP A 54 3.71 5.82 0.94
CA TRP A 54 4.23 7.15 1.16
C TRP A 54 4.32 7.95 -0.13
N ASN A 55 3.78 9.17 -0.09
CA ASN A 55 4.00 10.20 -1.08
C ASN A 55 4.92 11.30 -0.47
N PRO A 56 6.25 11.26 -0.68
CA PRO A 56 7.16 12.35 -0.29
C PRO A 56 7.02 13.63 -1.13
N HIS A 57 6.17 13.62 -2.16
CA HIS A 57 5.95 14.68 -3.13
C HIS A 57 7.18 15.00 -3.99
N TRP A 58 6.99 15.15 -5.31
CA TRP A 58 8.09 15.33 -6.27
C TRP A 58 8.98 16.54 -5.97
N GLN A 59 8.45 17.64 -5.42
CA GLN A 59 9.27 18.81 -5.08
C GLN A 59 10.35 18.51 -4.03
N CYS A 60 10.20 17.47 -3.21
CA CYS A 60 11.27 17.00 -2.34
C CYS A 60 12.55 16.67 -3.12
N PHE A 61 12.41 16.13 -4.33
CA PHE A 61 13.54 15.69 -5.16
C PHE A 61 14.01 16.79 -6.11
N VAL A 62 13.08 17.57 -6.66
CA VAL A 62 13.41 18.65 -7.61
C VAL A 62 13.99 19.86 -6.91
N TRP A 63 13.42 20.29 -5.78
CA TRP A 63 13.94 21.43 -5.04
C TRP A 63 15.03 21.03 -4.05
N ASN A 64 14.97 19.80 -3.54
CA ASN A 64 15.89 19.21 -2.57
C ASN A 64 16.29 20.16 -1.43
N GLN A 65 15.31 20.92 -0.93
CA GLN A 65 15.55 21.85 0.18
C GLN A 65 15.93 21.06 1.43
N ASN A 66 17.01 21.45 2.09
CA ASN A 66 17.53 20.81 3.30
C ASN A 66 17.80 19.30 3.16
N ASP A 67 18.23 18.85 1.97
CA ASP A 67 18.49 17.43 1.68
C ASP A 67 17.26 16.54 1.90
N CYS A 68 16.09 17.02 1.47
CA CYS A 68 14.85 16.26 1.55
C CYS A 68 14.99 14.87 0.90
N LYS A 69 15.65 14.79 -0.27
CA LYS A 69 15.93 13.51 -0.94
C LYS A 69 16.70 12.55 -0.04
N GLY A 70 17.85 12.99 0.51
CA GLY A 70 18.69 12.14 1.35
C GLY A 70 17.98 11.67 2.62
N GLU A 71 17.18 12.53 3.25
CA GLU A 71 16.39 12.15 4.44
C GLU A 71 15.24 11.20 4.11
N VAL A 72 14.59 11.32 2.94
CA VAL A 72 13.59 10.34 2.48
C VAL A 72 14.22 8.97 2.25
N GLU A 73 15.33 8.90 1.52
CA GLU A 73 16.03 7.64 1.24
C GLU A 73 16.52 6.95 2.52
N LYS A 74 17.08 7.74 3.44
CA LYS A 74 17.50 7.26 4.76
C LYS A 74 16.33 6.76 5.61
N ALA A 75 15.18 7.45 5.56
CA ALA A 75 13.97 7.02 6.24
C ALA A 75 13.47 5.68 5.66
N LEU A 76 13.41 5.55 4.33
CA LEU A 76 13.04 4.29 3.66
C LEU A 76 13.98 3.13 4.04
N GLY A 77 15.30 3.39 4.05
CA GLY A 77 16.31 2.44 4.50
C GLY A 77 16.17 2.02 5.95
N THR A 78 15.55 2.85 6.79
CA THR A 78 15.25 2.51 8.19
C THR A 78 13.92 1.77 8.31
N PHE A 79 12.88 2.22 7.63
CA PHE A 79 11.51 1.74 7.79
C PHE A 79 11.30 0.34 7.26
N PHE A 80 11.83 0.03 6.08
CA PHE A 80 11.63 -1.28 5.47
C PHE A 80 12.11 -2.44 6.36
N PRO A 81 13.35 -2.42 6.89
CA PRO A 81 13.79 -3.47 7.81
C PRO A 81 13.14 -3.35 9.20
N ALA A 82 12.96 -2.14 9.75
CA ALA A 82 12.45 -1.98 11.11
C ALA A 82 11.00 -2.45 11.28
N PHE A 83 10.18 -2.27 10.23
CA PHE A 83 8.77 -2.68 10.23
C PHE A 83 8.51 -3.94 9.41
N ASP A 84 9.57 -4.60 8.93
CA ASP A 84 9.50 -5.84 8.15
C ASP A 84 8.48 -5.75 7.00
N ILE A 85 8.55 -4.65 6.24
CA ILE A 85 7.59 -4.30 5.19
C ILE A 85 7.61 -5.35 4.08
N ASP A 86 6.44 -5.90 3.76
CA ASP A 86 6.25 -6.86 2.66
C ASP A 86 6.15 -6.15 1.31
N PHE A 87 5.30 -5.13 1.25
CA PHE A 87 5.02 -4.36 0.05
C PHE A 87 4.90 -2.87 0.37
N ALA A 88 5.36 -2.02 -0.52
CA ALA A 88 5.17 -0.58 -0.43
C ALA A 88 4.81 0.07 -1.76
N ALA A 89 3.98 1.11 -1.71
CA ALA A 89 3.80 2.05 -2.81
C ALA A 89 4.46 3.39 -2.45
N LEU A 90 5.50 3.77 -3.19
CA LEU A 90 6.15 5.08 -3.08
C LEU A 90 5.70 5.95 -4.25
N VAL A 91 4.90 6.96 -3.95
CA VAL A 91 4.28 7.86 -4.93
C VAL A 91 5.14 9.12 -5.04
N GLU A 92 5.38 9.60 -6.27
CA GLU A 92 6.19 10.81 -6.52
C GLU A 92 7.61 10.80 -5.92
N LEU A 93 8.18 9.61 -5.70
CA LEU A 93 9.61 9.43 -5.40
C LEU A 93 10.46 9.74 -6.65
N ALA A 94 10.58 11.02 -7.00
CA ALA A 94 11.16 11.53 -8.24
C ALA A 94 12.69 11.49 -8.27
N ASP A 95 13.26 10.36 -7.87
CA ASP A 95 14.66 10.03 -8.06
C ASP A 95 14.83 8.82 -8.97
N GLY A 96 15.34 9.06 -10.19
CA GLY A 96 15.65 7.99 -11.14
C GLY A 96 16.82 7.09 -10.72
N ASN A 97 17.59 7.49 -9.71
CA ASN A 97 18.72 6.73 -9.18
C ASN A 97 18.41 6.06 -7.84
N TYR A 98 17.15 6.10 -7.38
CA TYR A 98 16.79 5.49 -6.11
C TYR A 98 17.07 3.98 -6.15
N THR A 99 17.92 3.52 -5.23
CA THR A 99 18.16 2.11 -4.97
C THR A 99 17.44 1.68 -3.71
N THR A 100 16.66 0.61 -3.81
CA THR A 100 16.02 -0.01 -2.65
C THR A 100 17.06 -0.59 -1.69
N PRO A 101 16.77 -0.66 -0.37
CA PRO A 101 17.63 -1.35 0.59
C PRO A 101 17.82 -2.83 0.25
N ASP A 102 18.93 -3.42 0.73
CA ASP A 102 19.24 -4.84 0.55
C ASP A 102 18.08 -5.74 1.00
N GLY A 103 17.64 -6.65 0.13
CA GLY A 103 16.48 -7.54 0.39
C GLY A 103 15.15 -6.97 -0.07
N TRP A 104 15.13 -5.80 -0.70
CA TRP A 104 13.97 -5.25 -1.40
C TRP A 104 14.30 -4.95 -2.86
N SER A 105 13.27 -4.99 -3.70
CA SER A 105 13.31 -4.61 -5.11
C SER A 105 12.07 -3.80 -5.44
N SER A 106 12.09 -3.06 -6.54
CA SER A 106 10.92 -2.28 -6.99
C SER A 106 10.64 -2.46 -8.47
N ASN A 107 9.35 -2.33 -8.82
CA ASN A 107 8.89 -2.03 -10.16
C ASN A 107 8.50 -0.55 -10.21
N GLN A 108 8.68 0.09 -11.37
CA GLN A 108 8.31 1.50 -11.57
C GLN A 108 7.20 1.63 -12.62
N GLY A 109 6.28 2.55 -12.38
CA GLY A 109 5.26 3.02 -13.32
C GLY A 109 5.40 4.52 -13.44
N HIS A 110 5.31 5.04 -14.66
CA HIS A 110 5.61 6.44 -14.96
C HIS A 110 4.58 7.01 -15.93
N CYS A 111 4.05 8.18 -15.60
CA CYS A 111 3.07 8.91 -16.39
C CYS A 111 3.37 10.41 -16.32
N GLY A 112 3.96 10.96 -17.38
CA GLY A 112 4.34 12.38 -17.43
C GLY A 112 5.44 12.73 -16.44
N HIS A 113 5.09 13.43 -15.37
CA HIS A 113 6.00 13.74 -14.26
C HIS A 113 5.72 12.90 -13.00
N ASP A 114 4.58 12.22 -12.97
CA ASP A 114 4.17 11.38 -11.86
C ASP A 114 4.77 9.99 -12.00
N LEU A 115 5.09 9.40 -10.85
CA LEU A 115 5.65 8.07 -10.77
C LEU A 115 5.13 7.32 -9.54
N VAL A 116 5.12 6.00 -9.65
CA VAL A 116 4.89 5.08 -8.55
C VAL A 116 5.97 4.02 -8.57
N HIS A 117 6.57 3.75 -7.41
CA HIS A 117 7.36 2.55 -7.18
C HIS A 117 6.52 1.56 -6.39
N LEU A 118 6.36 0.35 -6.92
CA LEU A 118 5.85 -0.79 -6.18
C LEU A 118 7.03 -1.60 -5.66
N VAL A 119 7.37 -1.39 -4.39
CA VAL A 119 8.50 -2.05 -3.71
C VAL A 119 8.02 -3.32 -3.02
N PHE A 120 8.85 -4.36 -3.00
CA PHE A 120 8.56 -5.63 -2.35
C PHE A 120 9.79 -6.26 -1.71
N ASN A 121 9.59 -7.01 -0.63
CA ASN A 121 10.65 -7.75 0.07
C ASN A 121 11.00 -9.05 -0.67
N THR A 122 12.18 -9.12 -1.28
CA THR A 122 12.63 -10.25 -2.11
C THR A 122 12.89 -11.52 -1.31
N ASN A 123 13.06 -11.41 0.01
CA ASN A 123 13.22 -12.59 0.87
C ASN A 123 11.89 -13.32 1.08
N LYS A 124 10.77 -12.61 0.97
CA LYS A 124 9.41 -13.14 1.22
C LYS A 124 8.60 -13.33 -0.06
N TRP A 125 8.86 -12.51 -1.07
CA TRP A 125 8.06 -12.42 -2.28
C TRP A 125 8.93 -12.44 -3.53
N ARG A 126 8.45 -13.10 -4.58
CA ARG A 126 9.00 -13.01 -5.93
C ARG A 126 7.91 -12.67 -6.91
N ILE A 127 8.29 -12.02 -8.01
CA ILE A 127 7.40 -11.73 -9.12
C ILE A 127 6.98 -13.04 -9.80
N ALA A 128 5.69 -13.22 -10.04
CA ALA A 128 5.19 -14.36 -10.80
C ALA A 128 5.63 -14.26 -12.27
N THR A 129 6.04 -15.39 -12.85
CA THR A 129 6.51 -15.47 -14.25
C THR A 129 5.42 -15.90 -15.23
N SER A 130 4.19 -16.13 -14.74
CA SER A 130 3.05 -16.48 -15.57
C SER A 130 2.65 -15.32 -16.51
N PRO A 131 2.12 -15.62 -17.71
CA PRO A 131 1.58 -14.60 -18.60
C PRO A 131 0.52 -13.73 -17.90
N GLY A 132 0.54 -12.42 -18.16
CA GLY A 132 -0.40 -11.50 -17.53
C GLY A 132 -0.12 -11.23 -16.05
N SER A 133 1.09 -11.50 -15.55
CA SER A 133 1.44 -11.20 -14.16
C SER A 133 1.71 -9.73 -13.89
N TYR A 134 1.90 -8.89 -14.92
CA TYR A 134 2.26 -7.48 -14.79
C TYR A 134 1.51 -6.61 -15.78
N ILE A 135 1.05 -5.45 -15.29
CA ILE A 135 0.55 -4.35 -16.12
C ILE A 135 0.85 -3.03 -15.41
N ALA A 136 1.21 -2.02 -16.17
CA ALA A 136 1.36 -0.65 -15.69
C ALA A 136 0.72 0.30 -16.68
N GLY A 137 0.29 1.47 -16.22
CA GLY A 137 -0.38 2.45 -17.05
C GLY A 137 -0.72 3.72 -16.31
N CYS A 138 -1.54 4.56 -16.94
CA CYS A 138 -1.96 5.85 -16.43
C CYS A 138 -3.49 5.88 -16.28
N MET A 139 -3.99 6.36 -15.15
CA MET A 139 -5.43 6.62 -14.96
C MET A 139 -5.89 7.88 -15.69
N VAL A 140 -4.97 8.83 -15.89
CA VAL A 140 -5.16 10.04 -16.69
C VAL A 140 -4.09 10.04 -17.79
N PRO A 141 -4.37 10.44 -19.04
CA PRO A 141 -3.34 10.45 -20.07
C PRO A 141 -2.10 11.26 -19.65
N ASN A 142 -0.94 10.58 -19.56
CA ASN A 142 0.33 11.14 -19.07
C ASN A 142 0.31 11.67 -17.62
N ASP A 143 -0.58 11.17 -16.77
CA ASP A 143 -0.64 11.50 -15.34
C ASP A 143 -1.19 10.32 -14.52
N ARG A 144 -1.01 10.29 -13.20
CA ARG A 144 -1.64 9.30 -12.30
C ARG A 144 -1.29 7.84 -12.62
N PRO A 145 -0.02 7.46 -12.43
CA PRO A 145 0.46 6.13 -12.74
C PRO A 145 -0.11 5.07 -11.79
N PHE A 146 -0.14 3.85 -12.31
CA PHE A 146 -0.36 2.65 -11.52
C PHE A 146 0.53 1.50 -12.02
N ILE A 147 0.74 0.53 -11.13
CA ILE A 147 1.33 -0.77 -11.39
C ILE A 147 0.43 -1.82 -10.76
N VAL A 148 0.18 -2.93 -11.45
CA VAL A 148 -0.44 -4.13 -10.89
C VAL A 148 0.47 -5.32 -11.19
N GLN A 149 0.84 -6.07 -10.17
CA GLN A 149 1.80 -7.16 -10.25
C GLN A 149 1.34 -8.36 -9.42
N VAL A 150 1.44 -9.57 -9.98
CA VAL A 150 1.26 -10.83 -9.25
C VAL A 150 2.57 -11.21 -8.56
N PHE A 151 2.47 -11.57 -7.27
CA PHE A 151 3.57 -12.04 -6.45
C PHE A 151 3.28 -13.44 -5.89
N GLU A 152 4.35 -14.22 -5.78
CA GLU A 152 4.36 -15.53 -5.14
C GLU A 152 5.19 -15.48 -3.86
N SER A 153 4.69 -16.09 -2.79
CA SER A 153 5.46 -16.27 -1.55
C SER A 153 6.64 -17.22 -1.77
N THR A 154 7.83 -16.83 -1.33
CA THR A 154 9.04 -17.67 -1.38
C THR A 154 8.93 -18.88 -0.44
N SER A 155 8.12 -18.77 0.61
CA SER A 155 7.87 -19.83 1.60
C SER A 155 6.66 -20.72 1.25
N GLY A 156 6.10 -20.54 0.06
CA GLY A 156 4.83 -21.13 -0.38
C GLY A 156 3.62 -20.39 0.21
N GLY A 157 2.44 -20.69 -0.34
CA GLY A 157 1.20 -20.00 -0.01
C GLY A 157 0.43 -19.61 -1.26
N GLU A 158 -0.71 -18.96 -1.08
CA GLU A 158 -1.48 -18.44 -2.21
C GLU A 158 -0.80 -17.20 -2.79
N PRO A 159 -0.73 -17.06 -4.13
CA PRO A 159 -0.25 -15.84 -4.76
C PRO A 159 -1.18 -14.65 -4.48
N VAL A 160 -0.64 -13.45 -4.62
CA VAL A 160 -1.38 -12.20 -4.43
C VAL A 160 -1.15 -11.26 -5.61
N ILE A 161 -2.18 -10.50 -5.97
CA ILE A 161 -2.08 -9.34 -6.86
C ILE A 161 -1.84 -8.12 -5.97
N VAL A 162 -0.79 -7.34 -6.24
CA VAL A 162 -0.52 -6.09 -5.54
C VAL A 162 -0.55 -4.94 -6.54
N ALA A 163 -1.34 -3.92 -6.23
CA ALA A 163 -1.42 -2.69 -7.00
C ALA A 163 -0.82 -1.52 -6.20
N GLY A 164 0.12 -0.81 -6.82
CA GLY A 164 0.61 0.50 -6.39
C GLY A 164 0.02 1.58 -7.27
N ALA A 165 -0.53 2.67 -6.72
CA ALA A 165 -1.17 3.70 -7.54
C ALA A 165 -1.14 5.11 -6.93
N HIS A 166 -1.18 6.11 -7.80
CA HIS A 166 -1.43 7.51 -7.45
C HIS A 166 -2.73 7.95 -8.11
N PHE A 167 -3.81 8.08 -7.35
CA PHE A 167 -5.14 8.37 -7.89
C PHE A 167 -5.24 9.83 -8.35
N PRO A 168 -6.11 10.14 -9.32
CA PRO A 168 -6.34 11.53 -9.73
C PRO A 168 -6.81 12.41 -8.57
N HIS A 169 -6.33 13.67 -8.51
CA HIS A 169 -6.93 14.64 -7.61
C HIS A 169 -8.40 14.86 -7.97
N PRO A 170 -9.30 14.98 -6.99
CA PRO A 170 -10.65 15.48 -7.25
C PRO A 170 -10.57 16.92 -7.77
N ASP A 171 -11.56 17.34 -8.56
CA ASP A 171 -11.60 18.68 -9.14
C ASP A 171 -11.53 19.76 -8.05
N SER A 172 -10.56 20.67 -8.15
CA SER A 172 -10.33 21.76 -7.20
C SER A 172 -11.53 22.72 -7.01
N SER A 173 -12.41 22.83 -8.00
CA SER A 173 -13.63 23.64 -7.88
C SER A 173 -14.66 23.06 -6.90
N THR A 174 -14.37 21.87 -6.36
CA THR A 174 -15.29 21.06 -5.57
C THR A 174 -14.81 20.77 -4.15
N LEU A 175 -13.69 21.38 -3.74
CA LEU A 175 -13.00 21.17 -2.45
C LEU A 175 -13.82 21.49 -1.19
N HIS A 176 -15.06 21.96 -1.32
CA HIS A 176 -15.93 22.36 -0.21
C HIS A 176 -17.16 21.47 -0.01
N SER A 177 -17.39 20.46 -0.86
CA SER A 177 -18.47 19.50 -0.62
C SER A 177 -17.90 18.29 0.13
N GLU A 178 -18.51 17.93 1.27
CA GLU A 178 -18.27 16.64 1.92
C GLU A 178 -18.95 15.49 1.14
N ASP A 179 -19.11 15.63 -0.18
CA ASP A 179 -19.87 14.70 -0.99
C ASP A 179 -18.95 13.63 -1.61
N SER A 180 -18.99 12.43 -1.02
CA SER A 180 -18.30 11.25 -1.55
C SER A 180 -18.73 10.87 -2.97
N LEU A 181 -19.94 11.24 -3.43
CA LEU A 181 -20.37 11.02 -4.81
C LEU A 181 -19.57 11.86 -5.80
N GLN A 182 -19.13 13.05 -5.37
CA GLN A 182 -18.33 13.93 -6.20
C GLN A 182 -16.88 13.43 -6.36
N TYR A 183 -16.31 12.88 -5.28
CA TYR A 183 -15.03 12.17 -5.38
C TYR A 183 -15.12 11.01 -6.38
N LYS A 184 -16.17 10.18 -6.31
CA LYS A 184 -16.40 9.08 -7.28
C LYS A 184 -16.48 9.58 -8.72
N ALA A 185 -17.07 10.74 -8.95
CA ALA A 185 -17.24 11.29 -10.30
C ALA A 185 -15.93 11.81 -10.91
N THR A 186 -14.94 12.17 -10.09
CA THR A 186 -13.74 12.90 -10.54
C THR A 186 -12.45 12.07 -10.44
N ALA A 187 -12.34 11.19 -9.45
CA ALA A 187 -11.24 10.24 -9.35
C ALA A 187 -11.46 9.07 -10.32
N ASN A 188 -11.11 9.26 -11.60
CA ASN A 188 -11.23 8.22 -12.62
C ASN A 188 -10.26 7.05 -12.38
N THR A 189 -10.71 6.02 -11.65
CA THR A 189 -9.95 4.79 -11.39
C THR A 189 -10.24 3.67 -12.39
N GLY A 190 -10.98 3.96 -13.48
CA GLY A 190 -11.39 2.96 -14.48
C GLY A 190 -10.22 2.15 -15.04
N PRO A 191 -9.14 2.79 -15.51
CA PRO A 191 -7.98 2.08 -16.03
C PRO A 191 -7.31 1.12 -15.02
N LEU A 192 -7.22 1.52 -13.74
CA LEU A 192 -6.67 0.67 -12.68
C LEU A 192 -7.60 -0.53 -12.40
N ARG A 193 -8.91 -0.30 -12.31
CA ARG A 193 -9.90 -1.37 -12.14
C ARG A 193 -9.80 -2.40 -13.26
N ASP A 194 -9.73 -1.93 -14.51
CA ASP A 194 -9.68 -2.79 -15.69
C ASP A 194 -8.38 -3.61 -15.70
N ALA A 195 -7.26 -3.00 -15.31
CA ALA A 195 -5.98 -3.68 -15.12
C ALA A 195 -6.02 -4.78 -14.04
N ILE A 196 -6.61 -4.49 -12.86
CA ILE A 196 -6.77 -5.49 -11.79
C ILE A 196 -7.65 -6.65 -12.27
N THR A 197 -8.77 -6.35 -12.93
CA THR A 197 -9.71 -7.36 -13.45
C THR A 197 -9.03 -8.24 -14.49
N TYR A 198 -8.31 -7.64 -15.43
CA TYR A 198 -7.57 -8.35 -16.47
C TYR A 198 -6.52 -9.31 -15.89
N ILE A 199 -5.71 -8.85 -14.93
CA ILE A 199 -4.71 -9.71 -14.28
C ILE A 199 -5.38 -10.82 -13.48
N LYS A 200 -6.46 -10.52 -12.76
CA LYS A 200 -7.22 -11.52 -12.00
C LYS A 200 -7.74 -12.62 -12.92
N ASP A 201 -8.33 -12.26 -14.06
CA ASP A 201 -8.89 -13.22 -15.02
C ASP A 201 -7.80 -14.08 -15.68
N LEU A 202 -6.65 -13.49 -16.04
CA LEU A 202 -5.55 -14.23 -16.66
C LEU A 202 -4.77 -15.12 -15.70
N SER A 203 -4.49 -14.62 -14.49
CA SER A 203 -3.64 -15.31 -13.52
C SER A 203 -4.42 -16.31 -12.66
N GLY A 204 -5.74 -16.16 -12.57
CA GLY A 204 -6.60 -16.91 -11.64
C GLY A 204 -6.40 -16.50 -10.17
N VAL A 205 -5.60 -15.47 -9.88
CA VAL A 205 -5.31 -15.01 -8.53
C VAL A 205 -6.42 -14.10 -8.03
N ASN A 206 -7.06 -14.46 -6.92
CA ASN A 206 -8.23 -13.73 -6.39
C ASN A 206 -7.90 -12.79 -5.22
N LYS A 207 -6.73 -12.93 -4.59
CA LYS A 207 -6.28 -12.07 -3.49
C LYS A 207 -5.68 -10.79 -4.07
N VAL A 208 -6.32 -9.65 -3.84
CA VAL A 208 -5.89 -8.34 -4.33
C VAL A 208 -5.55 -7.43 -3.15
N ILE A 209 -4.41 -6.75 -3.24
CA ILE A 209 -3.93 -5.74 -2.31
C ILE A 209 -3.78 -4.44 -3.11
N VAL A 210 -4.35 -3.35 -2.61
CA VAL A 210 -4.21 -2.02 -3.23
C VAL A 210 -3.54 -1.10 -2.21
N ILE A 211 -2.43 -0.50 -2.62
CA ILE A 211 -1.63 0.44 -1.83
C ILE A 211 -1.54 1.72 -2.66
N ALA A 212 -2.20 2.80 -2.22
CA ALA A 212 -2.32 3.99 -3.06
C ALA A 212 -2.34 5.26 -2.24
N ASP A 213 -1.77 6.32 -2.82
CA ASP A 213 -2.21 7.68 -2.51
C ASP A 213 -3.51 7.90 -3.29
N THR A 214 -4.61 7.98 -2.56
CA THR A 214 -5.95 8.04 -3.15
C THR A 214 -6.34 9.47 -3.53
N ASN A 215 -5.60 10.49 -3.08
CA ASN A 215 -6.04 11.89 -3.15
C ASN A 215 -7.46 12.13 -2.60
N ALA A 216 -7.95 11.19 -1.80
CA ALA A 216 -9.24 11.28 -1.14
C ALA A 216 -9.07 11.97 0.21
N TRP A 217 -10.06 12.76 0.59
CA TRP A 217 -10.15 13.27 1.94
C TRP A 217 -10.39 12.15 2.95
N THR A 218 -9.98 12.36 4.20
CA THR A 218 -10.10 11.35 5.27
C THR A 218 -11.54 10.98 5.63
N TRP A 219 -12.52 11.81 5.26
CA TRP A 219 -13.95 11.50 5.44
C TRP A 219 -14.54 10.65 4.31
N VAL A 220 -13.82 10.45 3.20
CA VAL A 220 -14.28 9.55 2.13
C VAL A 220 -14.22 8.11 2.65
N PRO A 221 -15.34 7.38 2.73
CA PRO A 221 -15.32 6.01 3.23
C PRO A 221 -14.50 5.11 2.31
N THR A 222 -13.72 4.18 2.87
CA THR A 222 -12.98 3.21 2.03
C THR A 222 -13.91 2.39 1.13
N SER A 223 -15.15 2.15 1.56
CA SER A 223 -16.16 1.48 0.73
C SER A 223 -16.42 2.21 -0.59
N THR A 224 -16.32 3.53 -0.61
CA THR A 224 -16.45 4.34 -1.84
C THR A 224 -15.33 4.01 -2.82
N ILE A 225 -14.09 3.95 -2.34
CA ILE A 225 -12.92 3.58 -3.17
C ILE A 225 -13.04 2.12 -3.65
N MET A 226 -13.43 1.21 -2.77
CA MET A 226 -13.60 -0.21 -3.12
C MET A 226 -14.69 -0.42 -4.18
N GLU A 227 -15.79 0.34 -4.11
CA GLU A 227 -16.86 0.32 -5.12
C GLU A 227 -16.38 0.83 -6.48
N MET A 228 -15.57 1.90 -6.51
CA MET A 228 -14.98 2.42 -7.76
C MET A 228 -14.06 1.39 -8.42
N LEU A 229 -13.37 0.58 -7.62
CA LEU A 229 -12.55 -0.55 -8.06
C LEU A 229 -13.38 -1.82 -8.33
N GLN A 230 -14.72 -1.77 -8.18
CA GLN A 230 -15.63 -2.90 -8.32
C GLN A 230 -15.25 -4.12 -7.47
N ILE A 231 -14.66 -3.89 -6.30
CA ILE A 231 -14.35 -4.95 -5.34
C ILE A 231 -15.63 -5.28 -4.55
N PRO A 232 -16.11 -6.53 -4.56
CA PRO A 232 -17.36 -6.90 -3.89
C PRO A 232 -17.36 -6.56 -2.39
N SER A 233 -18.45 -5.96 -1.91
CA SER A 233 -18.66 -5.64 -0.50
C SER A 233 -18.52 -6.88 0.40
N GLY A 234 -17.94 -6.71 1.60
CA GLY A 234 -17.79 -7.77 2.59
C GLY A 234 -16.60 -8.72 2.37
N THR A 235 -15.79 -8.50 1.32
CA THR A 235 -14.62 -9.35 1.01
C THR A 235 -13.27 -8.67 1.24
N TRP A 236 -13.29 -7.40 1.67
CA TRP A 236 -12.08 -6.60 1.83
C TRP A 236 -11.82 -6.22 3.29
N VAL A 237 -10.56 -5.94 3.57
CA VAL A 237 -10.11 -5.27 4.79
C VAL A 237 -9.39 -4.02 4.37
N SER A 238 -9.62 -2.92 5.09
CA SER A 238 -8.98 -1.64 4.81
C SER A 238 -8.48 -0.98 6.08
N THR A 239 -7.59 -0.02 5.87
CA THR A 239 -7.17 0.94 6.89
C THR A 239 -8.02 2.20 6.77
N SER A 240 -8.03 3.02 7.82
CA SER A 240 -8.48 4.40 7.70
C SER A 240 -7.66 5.13 6.63
N LEU A 241 -8.29 6.10 5.96
CA LEU A 241 -7.56 7.08 5.18
C LEU A 241 -6.86 8.04 6.14
N GLU A 242 -5.56 8.19 5.95
CA GLU A 242 -4.72 9.10 6.73
C GLU A 242 -4.27 10.25 5.84
N ARG A 243 -4.03 11.42 6.43
CA ARG A 243 -3.41 12.53 5.68
C ARG A 243 -1.95 12.18 5.40
N SER A 244 -1.57 12.16 4.13
CA SER A 244 -0.18 12.34 3.73
C SER A 244 0.23 13.79 4.00
N CYS A 245 1.46 13.99 4.47
CA CYS A 245 2.03 15.31 4.79
C CYS A 245 2.86 15.81 3.63
#